data_AF-A0A538HHF7-F1
#
_entry.id   AF-A0A538HHF7-F1
#
_cell.length_a   1.000
_cell.length_b   1.000
_cell.length_c   1.000
_cell.angle_alpha   90.00
_cell.angle_beta   90.00
_cell.angle_gamma   90.00
#
_symmetry.space_group_name_H-M   'P 1'
#
loop_
_entity.id
_entity.type
_entity.pdbx_description
1 polymer ?
#
loop_
_entity_poly.entity_id
_entity_poly.type
_entity_poly.pdbx_seq_one_letter_code
_entity_poly.pdbx_strand_id
1 'polypeptide(L)'
;MNVNDVTKNEGNSGYTDFNFTITLSDFPIDAVTLRYWVQSESAVAGSDFVPVPGTVNVTFNPGVKAKTFTVKVKGDRVRELNERFFFNLAGVSSNAYFGKYQGKGTILNDD
;
A
#
# COMPACT_ATOMS: atom_id res chain seq x y z
N MET A 1 -1.83 -15.11 0.67
CA MET A 1 -1.99 -13.73 1.19
C MET A 1 -2.23 -12.75 0.06
N ASN A 2 -2.97 -11.68 0.31
CA ASN A 2 -3.34 -10.68 -0.71
C ASN A 2 -3.19 -9.26 -0.14
N VAL A 3 -2.98 -8.27 -1.03
CA VAL A 3 -3.10 -6.84 -0.72
C VAL A 3 -4.18 -6.20 -1.60
N ASN A 4 -5.01 -5.34 -1.01
CA ASN A 4 -6.07 -4.65 -1.75
C ASN A 4 -5.54 -3.53 -2.65
N ASP A 5 -6.38 -3.11 -3.60
CA ASP A 5 -6.22 -1.84 -4.31
C ASP A 5 -6.92 -0.72 -3.53
N VAL A 6 -6.51 0.51 -3.78
CA VAL A 6 -7.10 1.72 -3.18
C VAL A 6 -7.29 2.76 -4.27
N THR A 7 -8.51 3.25 -4.42
CA THR A 7 -8.84 4.38 -5.30
C THR A 7 -9.57 5.43 -4.50
N LYS A 8 -9.05 6.65 -4.46
CA LYS A 8 -9.67 7.80 -3.77
C LYS A 8 -9.28 9.10 -4.46
N ASN A 9 -10.04 10.15 -4.20
CA ASN A 9 -9.63 11.51 -4.54
C ASN A 9 -8.41 11.93 -3.70
N GLU A 10 -7.57 12.81 -4.24
CA GLU A 10 -6.47 13.43 -3.49
C GLU A 10 -6.96 14.44 -2.45
N GLY A 11 -8.03 15.18 -2.79
CA GLY A 11 -8.61 16.24 -1.99
C GLY A 11 -7.84 17.56 -2.12
N ASN A 12 -8.46 18.69 -1.75
CA ASN A 12 -7.92 19.99 -2.14
C ASN A 12 -6.77 20.55 -1.27
N SER A 13 -6.41 19.83 -0.19
CA SER A 13 -5.36 20.24 0.76
C SER A 13 -5.02 19.11 1.74
N GLY A 14 -3.84 19.18 2.36
CA GLY A 14 -3.45 18.27 3.43
C GLY A 14 -3.11 16.89 2.90
N TYR A 15 -3.60 15.85 3.57
CA TYR A 15 -3.32 14.47 3.17
C TYR A 15 -4.58 13.61 3.16
N THR A 16 -4.71 12.77 2.14
CA THR A 16 -5.68 11.68 2.07
C THR A 16 -5.01 10.34 2.35
N ASP A 17 -5.57 9.58 3.30
CA ASP A 17 -5.01 8.29 3.69
C ASP A 17 -5.42 7.18 2.71
N PHE A 18 -4.43 6.58 2.05
CA PHE A 18 -4.57 5.37 1.24
C PHE A 18 -4.15 4.16 2.07
N ASN A 19 -5.14 3.38 2.50
CA ASN A 19 -4.95 2.25 3.42
C ASN A 19 -4.83 0.93 2.65
N PHE A 20 -3.60 0.40 2.59
CA PHE A 20 -3.29 -0.92 2.04
C PHE A 20 -3.29 -1.95 3.15
N THR A 21 -4.17 -2.93 3.05
CA THR A 21 -4.33 -4.04 3.98
C THR A 21 -3.81 -5.32 3.36
N ILE A 22 -2.80 -5.89 4.00
CA ILE A 22 -2.28 -7.22 3.70
C ILE A 22 -3.08 -8.22 4.54
N THR A 23 -3.68 -9.22 3.87
CA THR A 23 -4.55 -10.21 4.50
C THR A 23 -4.08 -11.63 4.20
N LEU A 24 -3.92 -12.44 5.24
CA LEU A 24 -3.73 -13.89 5.17
C LEU A 24 -5.08 -14.58 4.96
N SER A 25 -5.07 -15.74 4.29
CA SER A 25 -6.28 -16.52 4.04
C SER A 25 -6.87 -17.14 5.31
N ASP A 26 -6.02 -17.38 6.31
CA ASP A 26 -6.40 -17.90 7.63
C ASP A 26 -5.51 -17.29 8.73
N PHE A 27 -5.85 -17.54 9.99
CA PHE A 27 -5.04 -17.19 11.14
C PHE A 27 -3.80 -18.09 11.20
N PRO A 28 -2.58 -17.52 11.14
CA PRO A 28 -1.39 -18.33 11.15
C PRO A 28 -1.12 -18.86 12.58
N ILE A 29 -0.62 -20.09 12.68
CA ILE A 29 -0.18 -20.69 13.95
C ILE A 29 1.30 -20.40 14.27
N ASP A 30 2.09 -20.13 13.22
CA ASP A 30 3.48 -19.68 13.28
C ASP A 30 3.60 -18.27 12.72
N ALA A 31 4.71 -17.59 12.98
CA ALA A 31 4.93 -16.27 12.38
C ALA A 31 5.04 -16.37 10.85
N VAL A 32 4.46 -15.40 10.15
CA VAL A 32 4.63 -15.21 8.70
C VAL A 32 5.34 -13.89 8.47
N THR A 33 6.47 -13.92 7.76
CA THR A 33 7.26 -12.72 7.45
C THR A 33 7.23 -12.41 5.97
N LEU A 34 7.30 -11.13 5.64
CA LEU A 34 7.44 -10.63 4.28
C LEU A 34 8.02 -9.22 4.30
N ARG A 35 8.18 -8.62 3.12
CA ARG A 35 8.59 -7.24 2.94
C ARG A 35 7.63 -6.49 2.04
N TYR A 36 7.48 -5.18 2.25
CA TYR A 36 6.80 -4.29 1.31
C TYR A 36 7.61 -3.04 0.99
N TRP A 37 7.30 -2.43 -0.15
CA TRP A 37 7.75 -1.08 -0.52
C TRP A 37 6.68 -0.40 -1.39
N VAL A 38 6.75 0.93 -1.47
CA VAL A 38 5.91 1.73 -2.36
C VAL A 38 6.74 2.18 -3.56
N GLN A 39 6.17 2.05 -4.76
CA GLN A 39 6.82 2.37 -6.02
C GLN A 39 5.96 3.34 -6.81
N SER A 40 6.55 4.47 -7.22
CA SER A 40 5.95 5.42 -8.15
C SER A 40 5.59 4.75 -9.49
N GLU A 41 4.50 5.18 -10.12
CA GLU A 41 4.22 4.91 -11.53
C GLU A 41 4.06 6.24 -12.26
N SER A 42 2.84 6.79 -12.34
CA SER A 42 2.64 8.19 -12.76
C SER A 42 2.69 9.15 -11.58
N ALA A 43 2.20 8.74 -10.41
CA ALA A 43 2.36 9.51 -9.18
C ALA A 43 3.82 9.45 -8.70
N VAL A 44 4.37 10.59 -8.35
CA VAL A 44 5.74 10.85 -7.93
C VAL A 44 5.84 10.99 -6.41
N ALA A 45 6.61 10.09 -5.79
CA ALA A 45 6.94 10.18 -4.37
C ALA A 45 7.56 11.54 -4.02
N GLY A 46 7.03 12.19 -2.99
CA GLY A 46 7.48 13.51 -2.56
C GLY A 46 6.73 14.67 -3.22
N SER A 47 6.10 14.47 -4.38
CA SER A 47 5.10 15.39 -4.94
C SER A 47 3.72 14.96 -4.45
N ASP A 48 3.25 13.81 -4.92
CA ASP A 48 1.83 13.43 -4.89
C ASP A 48 1.52 12.49 -3.71
N PHE A 49 2.54 11.85 -3.14
CA PHE A 49 2.42 11.09 -1.89
C PHE A 49 3.68 11.16 -1.04
N VAL A 50 3.53 10.92 0.26
CA VAL A 50 4.66 10.85 1.21
C VAL A 50 5.49 9.59 0.91
N PRO A 51 6.79 9.72 0.63
CA PRO A 51 7.65 8.57 0.37
C PRO A 51 7.67 7.61 1.55
N VAL A 52 7.49 6.31 1.27
CA VAL A 52 7.82 5.25 2.24
C VAL A 52 9.29 4.89 2.06
N PRO A 53 10.16 5.10 3.06
CA PRO A 53 11.59 4.91 2.89
C PRO A 53 11.95 3.43 2.75
N GLY A 54 12.46 3.07 1.56
CA GLY A 54 13.03 1.77 1.27
C GLY A 54 12.03 0.61 1.41
N THR A 55 12.57 -0.54 1.80
CA THR A 55 11.81 -1.78 1.98
C THR A 55 11.58 -2.04 3.47
N VAL A 56 10.32 -2.26 3.85
CA VAL A 56 9.89 -2.45 5.23
C VAL A 56 9.58 -3.93 5.50
N ASN A 57 10.12 -4.48 6.59
CA ASN A 57 9.81 -5.85 7.03
C ASN A 57 8.46 -5.89 7.75
N VAL A 58 7.68 -6.93 7.49
CA VAL A 58 6.38 -7.18 8.12
C VAL A 58 6.38 -8.58 8.72
N THR A 59 5.95 -8.67 9.96
CA THR A 59 5.71 -9.94 10.65
C THR A 59 4.24 -10.02 11.05
N PHE A 60 3.55 -11.07 10.62
CA PHE A 60 2.29 -11.52 11.18
C PHE A 60 2.59 -12.50 12.29
N ASN A 61 2.30 -12.12 13.53
CA ASN A 61 2.39 -13.05 14.67
C ASN A 61 1.25 -14.07 14.60
N PRO A 62 1.37 -15.22 15.29
CA PRO A 62 0.28 -16.17 15.41
C PRO A 62 -1.04 -15.51 15.81
N GLY A 63 -2.15 -15.90 15.17
CA GLY A 63 -3.47 -15.32 15.41
C GLY A 63 -3.70 -13.92 14.81
N VAL A 64 -2.73 -13.33 14.12
CA VAL A 64 -2.92 -12.08 13.37
C VAL A 64 -3.05 -12.41 11.89
N LYS A 65 -4.19 -12.08 11.27
CA LYS A 65 -4.43 -12.34 9.84
C LYS A 65 -4.44 -11.11 8.94
N ALA A 66 -4.51 -9.90 9.49
CA ALA A 66 -4.56 -8.67 8.72
C ALA A 66 -3.66 -7.58 9.31
N LYS A 67 -3.00 -6.81 8.45
CA LYS A 67 -2.24 -5.61 8.82
C LYS A 67 -2.47 -4.51 7.79
N THR A 68 -2.69 -3.29 8.26
CA THR A 68 -2.94 -2.12 7.41
C THR A 68 -1.76 -1.16 7.48
N PHE A 69 -1.37 -0.66 6.32
CA PHE A 69 -0.30 0.29 6.10
C PHE A 69 -0.86 1.49 5.34
N THR A 70 -0.59 2.69 5.82
CA THR A 70 -1.11 3.93 5.25
C THR A 70 -0.04 4.60 4.41
N VAL A 71 -0.37 4.89 3.15
CA VAL A 71 0.36 5.83 2.31
C VAL A 71 -0.44 7.13 2.31
N LYS A 72 0.21 8.25 2.66
CA LYS A 72 -0.43 9.56 2.67
C LYS A 72 -0.28 10.20 1.30
N VAL A 73 -1.39 10.37 0.59
CA VAL A 73 -1.47 11.14 -0.67
C VAL A 73 -1.62 12.61 -0.32
N LYS A 74 -0.92 13.49 -1.02
CA LYS A 74 -1.02 14.94 -0.81
C LYS A 74 -2.19 15.47 -1.59
N GLY A 75 -2.99 16.30 -0.94
CA GLY A 75 -4.03 17.04 -1.63
C GLY A 75 -3.56 18.44 -1.97
N ASP A 76 -3.91 18.93 -3.16
CA ASP A 76 -3.69 20.31 -3.57
C ASP A 76 -4.80 20.82 -4.51
N ARG A 77 -4.60 21.94 -5.21
CA ARG A 77 -5.62 22.55 -6.09
C ARG A 77 -5.18 22.62 -7.55
N VAL A 78 -4.13 21.89 -7.89
CA VAL A 78 -3.54 21.88 -9.22
C VAL A 78 -4.27 20.81 -10.00
N ARG A 79 -4.80 21.20 -11.16
CA ARG A 79 -5.48 20.23 -12.02
C ARG A 79 -4.46 19.30 -12.67
N GLU A 80 -4.59 18.03 -12.37
CA GLU A 80 -3.73 16.96 -12.86
C GLU A 80 -4.55 15.86 -13.56
N LEU A 81 -3.86 14.84 -14.07
CA LEU A 81 -4.53 13.61 -14.53
C LEU A 81 -4.64 12.63 -13.37
N ASN A 82 -5.52 11.63 -13.49
CA ASN A 82 -5.52 10.54 -12.52
C ASN A 82 -4.16 9.83 -12.52
N GLU A 83 -3.60 9.65 -11.33
CA GLU A 83 -2.28 9.11 -11.15
C GLU A 83 -2.28 7.78 -10.39
N ARG A 84 -1.14 7.09 -10.44
CA ARG A 84 -1.00 5.75 -9.88
C ARG A 84 0.35 5.51 -9.25
N PHE A 85 0.34 4.66 -8.23
CA PHE A 85 1.51 4.08 -7.60
C PHE A 85 1.21 2.65 -7.15
N PHE A 86 2.24 1.87 -6.82
CA PHE A 86 2.11 0.48 -6.40
C PHE A 86 2.59 0.24 -4.98
N PHE A 87 1.86 -0.59 -4.24
CA PHE A 87 2.24 -1.19 -2.96
C PHE A 87 2.65 -2.65 -3.22
N ASN A 88 3.95 -2.91 -3.20
CA ASN A 88 4.50 -4.21 -3.60
C ASN A 88 4.86 -5.06 -2.39
N LEU A 89 4.65 -6.36 -2.49
CA LEU A 89 5.02 -7.37 -1.50
C LEU A 89 6.07 -8.32 -2.08
N ALA A 90 7.05 -8.75 -1.28
CA ALA A 90 8.00 -9.78 -1.67
C ALA A 90 8.57 -10.56 -0.48
N GLY A 91 9.23 -11.68 -0.79
CA GLY A 91 10.01 -12.46 0.17
C GLY A 91 9.18 -13.02 1.33
N VAL A 92 8.03 -13.64 1.01
CA VAL A 92 7.20 -14.32 2.01
C VAL A 92 7.93 -15.55 2.57
N SER A 93 7.79 -15.80 3.87
CA SER A 93 8.28 -17.01 4.53
C SER A 93 7.68 -18.29 3.95
N SER A 94 8.39 -19.41 4.09
CA SER A 94 8.05 -20.69 3.44
C SER A 94 6.68 -21.29 3.81
N ASN A 95 6.09 -20.83 4.92
CA ASN A 95 4.77 -21.26 5.39
C ASN A 95 3.60 -20.45 4.80
N ALA A 96 3.84 -19.57 3.82
CA ALA A 96 2.80 -18.83 3.12
C ALA A 96 3.18 -18.55 1.65
N TYR A 97 2.19 -18.15 0.85
CA TYR A 97 2.39 -17.77 -0.55
C TYR A 97 1.54 -16.56 -0.93
N PHE A 98 1.94 -15.85 -1.98
CA PHE A 98 1.19 -14.71 -2.53
C PHE A 98 0.05 -15.19 -3.43
N GLY A 99 -1.16 -14.71 -3.18
CA GLY A 99 -2.25 -14.74 -4.16
C GLY A 99 -2.24 -13.46 -5.01
N LYS A 100 -2.06 -12.31 -4.35
CA LYS A 100 -1.87 -10.99 -4.96
C LYS A 100 -0.78 -10.24 -4.20
N TYR A 101 0.34 -9.99 -4.88
CA TYR A 101 1.53 -9.37 -4.29
C TYR A 101 1.66 -7.88 -4.59
N GLN A 102 0.77 -7.31 -5.40
CA GLN A 102 0.78 -5.89 -5.74
C GLN A 102 -0.59 -5.27 -5.50
N GLY A 103 -0.62 -4.21 -4.70
CA GLY A 103 -1.77 -3.31 -4.54
C GLY A 103 -1.56 -2.09 -5.42
N LYS A 104 -2.60 -1.65 -6.11
CA LYS A 104 -2.60 -0.45 -6.93
C LYS A 104 -3.25 0.70 -6.16
N GLY A 105 -2.50 1.78 -5.96
CA GLY A 105 -3.04 3.08 -5.54
C GLY A 105 -3.44 3.87 -6.78
N THR A 106 -4.67 4.38 -6.82
CA THR A 106 -5.14 5.29 -7.87
C THR A 106 -5.63 6.58 -7.24
N ILE A 107 -4.93 7.67 -7.54
CA ILE A 107 -5.25 9.03 -7.13
C ILE A 107 -6.19 9.59 -8.19
N LEU A 108 -7.40 9.95 -7.78
CA LEU A 108 -8.37 10.61 -8.66
C LEU A 108 -8.22 12.12 -8.48
N ASN A 109 -8.01 12.84 -9.58
CA ASN A 109 -8.02 14.29 -9.58
C ASN A 109 -9.45 14.78 -9.30
N ASP A 110 -9.62 15.68 -8.34
CA ASP A 110 -10.91 16.29 -8.00
C ASP A 110 -10.98 17.82 -8.12
N ASP A 111 -10.02 18.42 -8.83
CA ASP A 111 -10.02 19.82 -9.26
C ASP A 111 -10.41 20.06 -10.74
#